data_AF-A0A7W7N8H0-F1
#
_entry.id   AF-A0A7W7N8H0-F1
#
_cell.length_a   1.000
_cell.length_b   1.000
_cell.length_c   1.000
_cell.angle_alpha   90.00
_cell.angle_beta   90.00
_cell.angle_gamma   90.00
#
_symmetry.space_group_name_H-M   'P 1'
#
loop_
_entity.id
_entity.type
_entity.pdbx_description
1 polymer ?
#
loop_
_entity_poly.entity_id
_entity_poly.type
_entity_poly.pdbx_seq_one_letter_code
_entity_poly.pdbx_strand_id
1 'polypeptide(L)'
;MKNSISIMKYIFCLIGLGIIIQAFIIYQEKKPFIEKAVLVKGLVLPSSDYRTKVSFVTKEGKSFKLFFDTSNNLIGYNDGESVEVLYDPENPYKAKINSFMTLYLGVSILGIIGSIFFLTGFSFFRSDYNKQKMIKFLKQFGRPVTTRFSSLQLNMHVTVNGTHPYLIYSKWFDSETKKTYLFKSENIWLEPREFNVTNEIMVLIDPKDPNRYYMDISFIKE
;
A
#
# COMPACT_ATOMS: atom_id res chain seq x y z
N MET A 1 12.20 2.07 21.49
CA MET A 1 11.69 2.98 20.43
C MET A 1 11.75 2.41 19.02
N LYS A 2 12.78 1.61 18.64
CA LYS A 2 12.86 0.84 17.37
C LYS A 2 11.60 0.00 17.06
N ASN A 3 10.91 -0.46 18.10
CA ASN A 3 9.72 -1.31 17.98
C ASN A 3 8.54 -0.62 17.29
N SER A 4 8.30 0.69 17.47
CA SER A 4 7.12 1.35 16.90
C SER A 4 7.13 1.40 15.37
N ILE A 5 8.27 1.73 14.75
CA ILE A 5 8.42 1.70 13.28
C ILE A 5 8.32 0.25 12.79
N SER A 6 8.92 -0.70 13.51
CA SER A 6 8.86 -2.10 13.15
C SER A 6 7.43 -2.66 13.25
N ILE A 7 6.63 -2.22 14.21
CA ILE A 7 5.22 -2.63 14.38
C ILE A 7 4.35 -2.08 13.23
N MET A 8 4.61 -0.85 12.78
CA MET A 8 3.83 -0.19 11.74
C MET A 8 3.77 -1.01 10.43
N LYS A 9 4.89 -1.56 9.95
CA LYS A 9 4.89 -2.39 8.72
C LYS A 9 4.00 -3.64 8.85
N TYR A 10 3.92 -4.25 10.03
CA TYR A 10 3.01 -5.38 10.25
C TYR A 10 1.56 -4.93 10.26
N ILE A 11 1.24 -3.81 10.93
CA ILE A 11 -0.12 -3.25 10.98
C ILE A 11 -0.64 -2.98 9.57
N PHE A 12 0.12 -2.25 8.74
CA PHE A 12 -0.28 -1.93 7.37
C PHE A 12 -0.50 -3.20 6.51
N CYS A 13 0.40 -4.19 6.60
CA CYS A 13 0.23 -5.46 5.90
C CYS A 13 -1.01 -6.24 6.36
N LEU A 14 -1.24 -6.34 7.68
CA LEU A 14 -2.36 -7.11 8.24
C LEU A 14 -3.70 -6.45 7.91
N ILE A 15 -3.81 -5.13 8.04
CA ILE A 15 -5.01 -4.39 7.65
C ILE A 15 -5.28 -4.55 6.15
N GLY A 16 -4.25 -4.36 5.31
CA GLY A 16 -4.39 -4.53 3.86
C GLY A 16 -4.86 -5.93 3.47
N LEU A 17 -4.25 -6.97 4.05
CA LEU A 17 -4.66 -8.36 3.83
C LEU A 17 -6.10 -8.62 4.29
N GLY A 18 -6.49 -8.12 5.47
CA GLY A 18 -7.85 -8.27 5.99
C GLY A 18 -8.90 -7.67 5.04
N ILE A 19 -8.64 -6.47 4.52
CA ILE A 19 -9.52 -5.82 3.54
C ILE A 19 -9.62 -6.61 2.24
N ILE A 20 -8.49 -7.12 1.73
CA ILE A 20 -8.46 -7.94 0.50
C ILE A 20 -9.26 -9.24 0.70
N ILE A 21 -9.08 -9.92 1.83
CA ILE A 21 -9.83 -11.14 2.18
C ILE A 21 -11.33 -10.83 2.25
N GLN A 22 -11.71 -9.73 2.89
CA GLN A 22 -13.11 -9.31 2.96
C GLN A 22 -13.70 -9.02 1.58
N ALA A 23 -12.96 -8.32 0.71
CA ALA A 23 -13.38 -8.06 -0.67
C ALA A 23 -13.57 -9.38 -1.45
N PHE A 24 -12.68 -10.35 -1.24
CA PHE A 24 -12.77 -11.67 -1.85
C PHE A 24 -14.00 -12.45 -1.39
N ILE A 25 -14.34 -12.43 -0.09
CA ILE A 25 -15.55 -13.06 0.44
C ILE A 25 -16.80 -12.46 -0.23
N ILE A 26 -16.91 -11.12 -0.29
CA ILE A 26 -18.04 -10.43 -0.93
C ILE A 26 -18.13 -10.79 -2.43
N TYR A 27 -16.99 -10.92 -3.11
CA TYR A 27 -16.96 -11.38 -4.50
C TYR A 27 -17.51 -12.80 -4.66
N GLN A 28 -17.08 -13.72 -3.77
CA GLN A 28 -17.54 -15.11 -3.78
C GLN A 28 -19.05 -15.22 -3.50
N GLU A 29 -19.61 -14.39 -2.62
CA GLU A 29 -21.05 -14.34 -2.38
C GLU A 29 -21.86 -13.86 -3.60
N LYS A 30 -21.28 -12.99 -4.43
CA LYS A 30 -21.92 -12.51 -5.67
C LYS A 30 -21.86 -13.51 -6.81
N LYS A 31 -20.84 -14.36 -6.85
CA LYS A 31 -20.57 -15.28 -7.97
C LYS A 31 -21.77 -16.19 -8.32
N PRO A 32 -22.47 -16.85 -7.37
CA PRO A 32 -23.62 -17.71 -7.69
C PRO A 32 -24.78 -16.94 -8.32
N PHE A 33 -25.02 -15.69 -7.90
CA PHE A 33 -26.05 -14.86 -8.51
C PHE A 33 -25.73 -14.58 -9.98
N ILE A 34 -24.48 -14.22 -10.29
CA ILE A 34 -24.07 -13.89 -11.65
C ILE A 34 -24.11 -15.12 -12.56
N GLU A 35 -23.73 -16.31 -12.06
CA GLU A 35 -23.77 -17.56 -12.82
C GLU A 35 -25.19 -18.04 -13.11
N LYS A 36 -26.13 -17.83 -12.17
CA LYS A 36 -27.54 -18.21 -12.34
C LYS A 36 -28.37 -17.18 -13.10
N ALA A 37 -27.93 -15.92 -13.13
CA ALA A 37 -28.75 -14.84 -13.64
C ALA A 37 -28.99 -14.93 -15.15
N VAL A 38 -30.19 -14.56 -15.57
CA VAL A 38 -30.59 -14.50 -16.97
C VAL A 38 -30.50 -13.05 -17.45
N LEU A 39 -29.82 -12.85 -18.58
CA LEU A 39 -29.67 -11.56 -19.25
C LEU A 39 -30.91 -11.25 -20.11
N VAL A 40 -31.49 -10.08 -19.91
CA VAL A 40 -32.60 -9.53 -20.70
C VAL A 40 -32.42 -8.03 -20.90
N LYS A 41 -33.08 -7.47 -21.92
CA LYS A 41 -33.15 -6.02 -22.11
C LYS A 41 -34.26 -5.44 -21.22
N GLY A 42 -33.92 -4.38 -20.51
CA GLY A 42 -34.84 -3.52 -19.78
C GLY A 42 -34.92 -2.14 -20.40
N LEU A 43 -35.93 -1.38 -20.02
CA LEU A 43 -36.16 0.00 -20.43
C LEU A 43 -36.28 0.88 -19.19
N VAL A 44 -35.52 1.97 -19.18
CA VAL A 44 -35.53 2.99 -18.13
C VAL A 44 -36.82 3.80 -18.25
N LEU A 45 -37.65 3.75 -17.21
CA LEU A 45 -38.90 4.48 -17.16
C LEU A 45 -38.66 5.90 -16.62
N PRO A 46 -39.38 6.91 -17.16
CA PRO A 46 -39.29 8.28 -16.68
C PRO A 46 -39.64 8.35 -15.20
N SER A 47 -38.79 9.04 -14.43
CA SER A 47 -38.95 9.16 -12.98
C SER A 47 -39.38 10.57 -12.58
N SER A 48 -40.46 10.65 -11.82
CA SER A 48 -40.95 11.90 -11.23
C SER A 48 -40.32 12.22 -9.87
N ASP A 49 -39.56 11.29 -9.27
CA ASP A 49 -39.24 11.33 -7.83
C ASP A 49 -37.78 10.91 -7.54
N TYR A 50 -36.86 11.20 -8.47
CA TYR A 50 -35.42 10.84 -8.41
C TYR A 50 -35.08 9.36 -8.21
N ARG A 51 -36.09 8.46 -8.22
CA ARG A 51 -35.92 7.01 -8.17
C ARG A 51 -36.13 6.42 -9.55
N THR A 52 -35.06 6.11 -10.25
CA THR A 52 -35.13 5.51 -11.58
C THR A 52 -35.75 4.11 -11.49
N LYS A 53 -36.74 3.84 -12.36
CA LYS A 53 -37.44 2.56 -12.44
C LYS A 53 -37.04 1.89 -13.74
N VAL A 54 -36.78 0.58 -13.70
CA VAL A 54 -36.50 -0.19 -14.92
C VAL A 54 -37.57 -1.24 -15.07
N SER A 55 -38.16 -1.30 -16.26
CA SER A 55 -39.08 -2.36 -16.65
C SER A 55 -38.36 -3.35 -17.54
N PHE A 56 -38.51 -4.64 -17.28
CA PHE A 56 -37.98 -5.69 -18.16
C PHE A 56 -39.00 -6.81 -18.30
N VAL A 57 -38.84 -7.61 -19.35
CA VAL A 57 -39.68 -8.77 -19.63
C VAL A 57 -38.82 -10.01 -19.48
N THR A 58 -39.27 -10.95 -18.65
CA THR A 58 -38.62 -12.26 -18.46
C THR A 58 -38.70 -13.10 -19.72
N LYS A 59 -37.92 -14.18 -19.82
CA LYS A 59 -38.00 -15.12 -20.96
C LYS A 59 -39.37 -15.78 -21.09
N GLU A 60 -40.13 -15.82 -20.01
CA GLU A 60 -41.51 -16.34 -19.94
C GLU A 60 -42.57 -15.32 -20.38
N GLY A 61 -42.16 -14.12 -20.82
CA GLY A 61 -43.07 -13.06 -21.26
C GLY A 61 -43.74 -12.26 -20.13
N LYS A 62 -43.42 -12.54 -18.86
CA LYS A 62 -43.94 -11.77 -17.72
C LYS A 62 -43.17 -10.46 -17.59
N SER A 63 -43.90 -9.34 -17.51
CA SER A 63 -43.33 -8.01 -17.29
C SER A 63 -43.15 -7.74 -15.80
N PHE A 64 -41.96 -7.28 -15.43
CA PHE A 64 -41.63 -6.88 -14.07
C PHE A 64 -41.16 -5.43 -14.08
N LYS A 65 -41.65 -4.65 -13.11
CA LYS A 65 -41.18 -3.30 -12.84
C LYS A 65 -40.35 -3.36 -11.57
N LEU A 66 -39.05 -3.10 -11.70
CA LEU A 66 -38.17 -3.03 -10.55
C LEU A 66 -37.94 -1.59 -10.12
N PHE A 67 -37.99 -1.43 -8.81
CA PHE A 67 -37.52 -0.26 -8.11
C PHE A 67 -36.07 -0.51 -7.74
N PHE A 68 -35.15 0.22 -8.36
CA PHE A 68 -33.78 0.25 -7.89
C PHE A 68 -33.71 1.27 -6.75
N ASP A 69 -33.91 0.80 -5.51
CA ASP A 69 -33.91 1.65 -4.31
C ASP A 69 -32.52 2.20 -3.94
N THR A 70 -31.48 1.73 -4.64
CA THR A 70 -30.11 2.22 -4.49
C THR A 70 -29.91 3.51 -5.27
N SER A 71 -30.00 4.64 -4.56
CA SER A 71 -29.66 6.01 -4.97
C SER A 71 -28.34 6.18 -5.75
N ASN A 72 -27.41 5.22 -5.66
CA ASN A 72 -26.09 5.29 -6.29
C ASN A 72 -25.94 4.51 -7.61
N ASN A 73 -26.91 3.67 -8.01
CA ASN A 73 -26.69 2.70 -9.11
C ASN A 73 -27.11 3.17 -10.51
N LEU A 74 -27.67 4.38 -10.65
CA LEU A 74 -28.27 4.84 -11.91
C LEU A 74 -27.89 6.29 -12.30
N ILE A 75 -26.79 6.82 -11.75
CA ILE A 75 -26.20 8.07 -12.25
C ILE A 75 -25.67 7.80 -13.66
N GLY A 76 -26.28 8.42 -14.68
CA GLY A 76 -25.81 8.37 -16.06
C GLY A 76 -26.74 7.69 -17.08
N TYR A 77 -27.92 7.22 -16.67
CA TYR A 77 -28.91 6.68 -17.61
C TYR A 77 -30.02 7.68 -17.91
N ASN A 78 -30.43 7.77 -19.17
CA ASN A 78 -31.50 8.66 -19.62
C ASN A 78 -32.85 7.94 -19.63
N ASP A 79 -33.93 8.72 -19.52
CA ASP A 79 -35.28 8.21 -19.68
C ASP A 79 -35.47 7.59 -21.07
N GLY A 80 -36.04 6.38 -21.12
CA GLY A 80 -36.23 5.62 -22.37
C GLY A 80 -35.00 4.84 -22.85
N GLU A 81 -33.87 4.93 -22.14
CA GLU A 81 -32.67 4.17 -22.48
C GLU A 81 -32.88 2.66 -22.27
N SER A 82 -32.34 1.85 -23.19
CA SER A 82 -32.34 0.39 -23.05
C SER A 82 -31.09 -0.06 -22.30
N VAL A 83 -31.29 -0.77 -21.19
CA VAL A 83 -30.22 -1.29 -20.33
C VAL A 83 -30.27 -2.79 -20.24
N GLU A 84 -29.12 -3.43 -20.04
CA GLU A 84 -29.06 -4.85 -19.78
C GLU A 84 -29.36 -5.15 -18.30
N VAL A 85 -30.24 -6.11 -18.04
CA VAL A 85 -30.68 -6.51 -16.70
C VAL A 85 -30.39 -8.00 -16.51
N LEU A 86 -29.73 -8.32 -15.41
CA LEU A 86 -29.52 -9.66 -14.88
C LEU A 86 -30.54 -9.92 -13.78
N TYR A 87 -31.43 -10.89 -13.97
CA TYR A 87 -32.38 -11.31 -12.93
C TYR A 87 -32.18 -12.78 -12.56
N ASP A 88 -32.48 -13.11 -11.31
CA ASP A 88 -32.54 -14.49 -10.84
C ASP A 88 -33.83 -15.16 -11.37
N PRO A 89 -33.76 -16.24 -12.16
CA PRO A 89 -34.94 -16.92 -12.68
C PRO A 89 -35.83 -17.53 -11.58
N GLU A 90 -35.25 -17.90 -10.44
CA GLU A 90 -36.02 -18.41 -9.28
C GLU A 90 -36.70 -17.27 -8.50
N ASN A 91 -36.17 -16.05 -8.60
CA ASN A 91 -36.75 -14.87 -7.96
C ASN A 91 -36.51 -13.58 -8.80
N PRO A 92 -37.40 -13.26 -9.75
CA PRO A 92 -37.25 -12.10 -10.64
C PRO A 92 -37.19 -10.73 -9.94
N TYR A 93 -37.57 -10.65 -8.66
CA TYR A 93 -37.40 -9.41 -7.87
C TYR A 93 -35.94 -9.14 -7.51
N LYS A 94 -35.08 -10.16 -7.53
CA LYS A 94 -33.63 -10.02 -7.44
C LYS A 94 -33.07 -9.80 -8.84
N ALA A 95 -33.17 -8.57 -9.35
CA ALA A 95 -32.43 -8.18 -10.54
C ALA A 95 -31.48 -7.01 -10.28
N LYS A 96 -30.43 -6.96 -11.11
CA LYS A 96 -29.40 -5.92 -11.10
C LYS A 96 -29.12 -5.54 -12.55
N ILE A 97 -28.74 -4.29 -12.76
CA ILE A 97 -28.25 -3.85 -14.06
C ILE A 97 -26.90 -4.53 -14.32
N ASN A 98 -26.71 -5.01 -15.55
CA ASN A 98 -25.46 -5.61 -15.99
C ASN A 98 -24.40 -4.53 -16.26
N SER A 99 -23.99 -3.83 -15.21
CA SER A 99 -22.96 -2.80 -15.27
C SER A 99 -21.85 -3.13 -14.28
N PHE A 100 -20.60 -2.90 -14.70
CA PHE A 100 -19.45 -3.05 -13.82
C PHE A 100 -19.61 -2.24 -12.54
N MET A 101 -20.17 -1.04 -12.64
CA MET A 101 -20.36 -0.15 -11.49
C MET A 101 -21.37 -0.75 -10.49
N THR A 102 -22.48 -1.30 -10.99
CA THR A 102 -23.51 -1.93 -10.14
C THR A 102 -23.01 -3.24 -9.51
N LEU A 103 -22.26 -4.05 -10.27
CA LEU A 103 -21.86 -5.39 -9.85
C LEU A 103 -20.59 -5.39 -9.00
N TYR A 104 -19.59 -4.60 -9.37
CA TYR A 104 -18.22 -4.75 -8.88
C TYR A 104 -17.67 -3.52 -8.17
N LEU A 105 -18.22 -2.30 -8.35
CA LEU A 105 -17.62 -1.06 -7.83
C LEU A 105 -17.20 -1.15 -6.36
N GLY A 106 -18.10 -1.60 -5.47
CA GLY A 106 -17.78 -1.71 -4.04
C GLY A 106 -16.64 -2.68 -3.75
N VAL A 107 -16.58 -3.82 -4.43
CA VAL A 107 -15.49 -4.81 -4.29
C VAL A 107 -14.20 -4.26 -4.86
N SER A 108 -14.27 -3.57 -6.00
CA SER A 108 -13.12 -2.92 -6.65
C SER A 108 -12.50 -1.84 -5.76
N ILE A 109 -13.33 -0.99 -5.14
CA ILE A 109 -12.85 0.05 -4.20
C ILE A 109 -12.15 -0.59 -3.00
N LEU A 110 -12.76 -1.60 -2.38
CA LEU A 110 -12.14 -2.32 -1.27
C LEU A 110 -10.82 -2.99 -1.69
N GLY A 111 -10.78 -3.62 -2.87
CA GLY A 111 -9.58 -4.23 -3.42
C GLY A 111 -8.45 -3.23 -3.65
N ILE A 112 -8.76 -2.04 -4.19
CA ILE A 112 -7.78 -0.96 -4.39
C ILE A 112 -7.24 -0.47 -3.05
N ILE A 113 -8.12 -0.15 -2.10
CA ILE A 113 -7.72 0.33 -0.78
C ILE A 113 -6.85 -0.72 -0.07
N GLY A 114 -7.31 -1.97 -0.01
CA GLY A 114 -6.55 -3.05 0.59
C GLY A 114 -5.18 -3.26 -0.05
N SER A 115 -5.09 -3.14 -1.38
CA SER A 115 -3.83 -3.24 -2.13
C SER A 115 -2.87 -2.12 -1.78
N ILE A 116 -3.33 -0.87 -1.66
CA ILE A 116 -2.49 0.27 -1.27
C ILE A 116 -1.88 0.03 0.12
N PHE A 117 -2.69 -0.37 1.10
CA PHE A 117 -2.22 -0.67 2.46
C PHE A 117 -1.22 -1.83 2.46
N PHE A 118 -1.52 -2.92 1.75
CA PHE A 118 -0.64 -4.09 1.68
C PHE A 118 0.70 -3.77 1.00
N LEU A 119 0.69 -3.11 -0.16
CA LEU A 119 1.89 -2.76 -0.91
C LEU A 119 2.77 -1.78 -0.13
N THR A 120 2.16 -0.82 0.58
CA THR A 120 2.89 0.09 1.46
C THR A 120 3.63 -0.69 2.54
N GLY A 121 2.94 -1.57 3.28
CA GLY A 121 3.57 -2.43 4.29
C GLY A 121 4.67 -3.33 3.70
N PHE A 122 4.41 -3.96 2.55
CA PHE A 122 5.34 -4.85 1.86
C PHE A 122 6.60 -4.12 1.38
N SER A 123 6.48 -2.86 0.97
CA SER A 123 7.62 -2.04 0.55
C SER A 123 8.65 -1.84 1.67
N PHE A 124 8.19 -1.65 2.92
CA PHE A 124 9.05 -1.57 4.09
C PHE A 124 9.80 -2.89 4.33
N PHE A 125 9.11 -4.03 4.23
CA PHE A 125 9.77 -5.35 4.34
C PHE A 125 10.84 -5.54 3.28
N ARG A 126 10.55 -5.17 2.03
CA ARG A 126 11.51 -5.30 0.93
C ARG A 126 12.72 -4.38 1.12
N SER A 127 12.50 -3.15 1.58
CA SER A 127 13.57 -2.21 1.89
C SER A 127 14.49 -2.74 3.00
N ASP A 128 13.91 -3.20 4.12
CA ASP A 128 14.65 -3.79 5.23
C ASP A 128 15.46 -5.01 4.77
N TYR A 129 14.84 -5.92 4.01
CA TYR A 129 15.51 -7.10 3.48
C TYR A 129 16.70 -6.73 2.58
N ASN A 130 16.51 -5.80 1.65
CA ASN A 130 17.56 -5.34 0.75
C ASN A 130 18.70 -4.66 1.52
N LYS A 131 18.37 -3.84 2.52
CA LYS A 131 19.36 -3.19 3.40
C LYS A 131 20.18 -4.23 4.16
N GLN A 132 19.53 -5.21 4.80
CA GLN A 132 20.22 -6.26 5.54
C GLN A 132 21.07 -7.14 4.63
N LYS A 133 20.58 -7.46 3.42
CA LYS A 133 21.36 -8.18 2.41
C LYS A 133 22.61 -7.39 2.00
N MET A 134 22.49 -6.08 1.78
CA MET A 134 23.62 -5.20 1.48
C MET A 134 24.62 -5.16 2.65
N ILE A 135 24.15 -4.97 3.88
CA ILE A 135 25.02 -4.93 5.06
C ILE A 135 25.78 -6.25 5.22
N LYS A 136 25.11 -7.40 5.06
CA LYS A 136 25.76 -8.72 5.09
C LYS A 136 26.84 -8.84 4.01
N PHE A 137 26.54 -8.41 2.79
CA PHE A 137 27.51 -8.40 1.69
C PHE A 137 28.72 -7.52 2.01
N LEU A 138 28.51 -6.30 2.49
CA LEU A 138 29.59 -5.35 2.82
C LEU A 138 30.43 -5.82 4.01
N LYS A 139 29.82 -6.49 5.00
CA LYS A 139 30.56 -7.10 6.11
C LYS A 139 31.50 -8.22 5.67
N GLN A 140 31.16 -8.93 4.58
CA GLN A 140 31.96 -10.05 4.08
C GLN A 140 32.97 -9.63 3.01
N PHE A 141 32.60 -8.68 2.14
CA PHE A 141 33.36 -8.36 0.92
C PHE A 141 33.64 -6.86 0.74
N GLY A 142 33.16 -5.99 1.63
CA GLY A 142 33.35 -4.55 1.53
C GLY A 142 34.81 -4.13 1.79
N ARG A 143 35.24 -3.04 1.15
CA ARG A 143 36.54 -2.41 1.46
C ARG A 143 36.38 -1.55 2.72
N PRO A 144 37.14 -1.79 3.80
CA PRO A 144 37.13 -0.92 4.95
C PRO A 144 37.86 0.39 4.63
N VAL A 145 37.23 1.51 4.97
CA VAL A 145 37.85 2.84 4.93
C VAL A 145 37.70 3.52 6.29
N THR A 146 38.78 4.14 6.76
CA THR A 146 38.77 4.93 7.99
C THR A 146 38.29 6.34 7.64
N THR A 147 37.18 6.74 8.26
CA THR A 147 36.54 8.03 8.02
C THR A 147 36.69 8.91 9.26
N ARG A 148 36.67 10.23 9.10
CA ARG A 148 36.75 11.17 10.21
C ARG A 148 35.37 11.69 10.58
N PHE A 149 35.05 11.68 11.86
CA PHE A 149 33.83 12.29 12.39
C PHE A 149 33.70 13.74 11.92
N SER A 150 32.50 14.12 11.50
CA SER A 150 32.19 15.47 11.03
C SER A 150 31.17 16.16 11.93
N SER A 151 30.03 15.54 12.18
CA SER A 151 28.97 16.14 13.00
C SER A 151 27.97 15.10 13.49
N LEU A 152 27.24 15.46 14.54
CA LEU A 152 26.06 14.76 15.02
C LEU A 152 24.86 15.68 14.82
N GLN A 153 23.81 15.21 14.15
CA GLN A 153 22.64 16.03 13.84
C GLN A 153 21.34 15.26 14.08
N LEU A 154 20.27 15.97 14.41
CA LEU A 154 18.93 15.37 14.46
C LEU A 154 18.40 15.13 13.05
N ASN A 155 17.77 13.97 12.86
CA ASN A 155 17.04 13.65 11.65
C ASN A 155 15.60 14.19 11.76
N MET A 156 15.39 15.42 11.28
CA MET A 156 14.09 16.08 11.30
C MET A 156 13.04 15.42 10.38
N HIS A 157 13.45 14.52 9.49
CA HIS A 157 12.53 13.80 8.59
C HIS A 157 11.89 12.56 9.24
N VAL A 158 12.36 12.14 10.41
CA VAL A 158 11.85 10.96 11.10
C VAL A 158 11.48 11.34 12.52
N THR A 159 10.26 11.04 12.91
CA THR A 159 9.77 11.25 14.29
C THR A 159 9.03 10.01 14.75
N VAL A 160 9.36 9.54 15.95
CA VAL A 160 8.64 8.44 16.61
C VAL A 160 8.30 8.88 18.02
N ASN A 161 7.02 8.85 18.39
CA ASN A 161 6.52 9.29 19.69
C ASN A 161 7.03 10.68 20.11
N GLY A 162 7.14 11.61 19.15
CA GLY A 162 7.61 12.99 19.41
C GLY A 162 9.13 13.15 19.50
N THR A 163 9.91 12.07 19.37
CA THR A 163 11.37 12.12 19.39
C THR A 163 11.96 11.97 17.99
N HIS A 164 12.98 12.76 17.69
CA HIS A 164 13.79 12.65 16.47
C HIS A 164 15.07 11.86 16.76
N PRO A 165 15.50 10.93 15.87
CA PRO A 165 16.75 10.23 16.06
C PRO A 165 17.94 11.11 15.66
N TYR A 166 19.12 10.80 16.21
CA TYR A 166 20.39 11.39 15.81
C TYR A 166 21.01 10.63 14.62
N LEU A 167 21.83 11.34 13.85
CA LEU A 167 22.64 10.83 12.76
C LEU A 167 24.09 11.29 12.94
N ILE A 168 25.02 10.36 12.85
CA ILE A 168 26.45 10.66 12.75
C ILE A 168 26.79 10.85 11.30
N TYR A 169 27.49 11.95 11.01
CA TYR A 169 28.11 12.22 9.73
C TYR A 169 29.61 12.06 9.84
N SER A 170 30.22 11.37 8.88
CA SER A 170 31.66 11.23 8.75
C SER A 170 32.12 11.46 7.32
N LYS A 171 33.37 11.92 7.16
CA LYS A 171 33.96 12.25 5.86
C LYS A 171 35.16 11.37 5.57
N TRP A 172 35.30 11.02 4.30
CA TRP A 172 36.47 10.31 3.79
C TRP A 172 36.97 11.02 2.53
N PHE A 173 38.25 11.35 2.52
CA PHE A 173 38.92 11.85 1.32
C PHE A 173 39.58 10.67 0.62
N ASP A 174 39.10 10.35 -0.57
CA ASP A 174 39.69 9.35 -1.43
C ASP A 174 40.89 9.95 -2.17
N SER A 175 42.09 9.50 -1.81
CA SER A 175 43.33 9.97 -2.42
C SER A 175 43.49 9.57 -3.89
N GLU A 176 42.83 8.50 -4.33
CA GLU A 176 42.89 7.99 -5.70
C GLU A 176 42.03 8.84 -6.62
N THR A 177 40.76 9.08 -6.24
CA THR A 177 39.80 9.84 -7.05
C THR A 177 39.80 11.35 -6.75
N LYS A 178 40.50 11.79 -5.69
CA LYS A 178 40.49 13.16 -5.15
C LYS A 178 39.10 13.67 -4.74
N LYS A 179 38.16 12.76 -4.45
CA LYS A 179 36.79 13.08 -4.03
C LYS A 179 36.64 12.96 -2.51
N THR A 180 35.82 13.83 -1.94
CA THR A 180 35.38 13.69 -0.55
C THR A 180 33.99 13.05 -0.53
N TYR A 181 33.86 11.95 0.19
CA TYR A 181 32.60 11.26 0.45
C TYR A 181 32.08 11.63 1.83
N LEU A 182 30.78 11.88 1.92
CA LEU A 182 30.06 12.11 3.18
C LEU A 182 29.19 10.88 3.46
N PHE A 183 29.46 10.22 4.57
CA PHE A 183 28.69 9.08 5.05
C PHE A 183 27.80 9.50 6.19
N LYS A 184 26.64 8.85 6.30
CA LYS A 184 25.70 9.02 7.40
C LYS A 184 25.40 7.67 8.05
N SER A 185 25.26 7.66 9.37
CA SER A 185 24.86 6.46 10.12
C SER A 185 23.40 6.10 9.88
N GLU A 186 22.99 4.96 10.43
CA GLU A 186 21.57 4.71 10.69
C GLU A 186 21.04 5.66 11.78
N ASN A 187 19.71 5.69 11.95
CA ASN A 187 19.04 6.45 13.00
C ASN A 187 19.45 5.93 14.39
N ILE A 188 20.05 6.79 15.20
CA ILE A 188 20.45 6.52 16.59
C ILE A 188 19.41 7.14 17.52
N TRP A 189 18.80 6.32 18.38
CA TRP A 189 17.73 6.76 19.28
C TRP A 189 18.21 7.10 20.70
N LEU A 190 19.50 6.90 20.96
CA LEU A 190 20.15 7.26 22.22
C LEU A 190 20.48 8.74 22.25
N GLU A 191 20.52 9.33 23.44
CA GLU A 191 20.97 10.71 23.56
C GLU A 191 22.50 10.82 23.40
N PRO A 192 23.04 11.92 22.85
CA PRO A 192 24.48 12.09 22.67
C PRO A 192 25.30 12.04 23.95
N ARG A 193 24.67 12.32 25.10
CA ARG A 193 25.32 12.22 26.43
C ARG A 193 25.51 10.77 26.86
N GLU A 194 24.85 9.82 26.21
CA GLU A 194 24.84 8.40 26.55
C GLU A 194 25.89 7.61 25.75
N PHE A 195 26.54 8.23 24.75
CA PHE A 195 27.58 7.58 23.95
C PHE A 195 28.66 8.55 23.49
N ASN A 196 29.91 8.08 23.47
CA ASN A 196 31.04 8.82 22.92
C ASN A 196 31.26 8.43 21.46
N VAL A 197 31.25 9.42 20.57
CA VAL A 197 31.60 9.21 19.16
C VAL A 197 33.11 9.25 19.00
N THR A 198 33.68 8.24 18.35
CA THR A 198 35.11 8.20 18.05
C THR A 198 35.46 9.18 16.94
N ASN A 199 36.67 9.76 16.99
CA ASN A 199 37.15 10.65 15.93
C ASN A 199 37.28 9.93 14.57
N GLU A 200 37.58 8.63 14.63
CA GLU A 200 37.70 7.76 13.46
C GLU A 200 36.59 6.71 13.50
N ILE A 201 35.90 6.56 12.38
CA ILE A 201 34.77 5.65 12.22
C ILE A 201 35.03 4.78 11.00
N MET A 202 34.94 3.46 11.18
CA MET A 202 35.08 2.52 10.08
C MET A 202 33.81 2.52 9.22
N VAL A 203 34.00 2.62 7.90
CA VAL A 203 32.92 2.44 6.92
C VAL A 203 33.34 1.36 5.95
N LEU A 204 32.47 0.37 5.74
CA LEU A 204 32.63 -0.66 4.72
C LEU A 204 31.93 -0.17 3.44
N ILE A 205 32.69 0.02 2.36
CA ILE A 205 32.16 0.50 1.07
C ILE A 205 32.18 -0.61 0.00
N ASP A 206 31.26 -0.55 -0.95
CA ASP A 206 31.38 -1.28 -2.21
C ASP A 206 32.44 -0.57 -3.08
N PRO A 207 33.55 -1.23 -3.45
CA PRO A 207 34.60 -0.59 -4.26
C PRO A 207 34.13 -0.07 -5.62
N LYS A 208 33.04 -0.64 -6.15
CA LYS A 208 32.45 -0.21 -7.43
C LYS A 208 31.48 0.96 -7.26
N ASP A 209 30.93 1.15 -6.07
CA ASP A 209 29.98 2.21 -5.76
C ASP A 209 30.08 2.63 -4.29
N PRO A 210 30.91 3.64 -3.95
CA PRO A 210 31.07 4.10 -2.58
C PRO A 210 29.79 4.64 -1.91
N ASN A 211 28.71 4.91 -2.66
CA ASN A 211 27.42 5.27 -2.07
C ASN A 211 26.69 4.07 -1.46
N ARG A 212 27.10 2.84 -1.79
CA ARG A 212 26.67 1.60 -1.14
C ARG A 212 27.64 1.25 -0.03
N TYR A 213 27.28 1.61 1.19
CA TYR A 213 28.15 1.48 2.35
C TYR A 213 27.42 1.05 3.61
N TYR A 214 28.21 0.65 4.60
CA TYR A 214 27.79 0.37 5.96
C TYR A 214 28.76 1.07 6.92
N MET A 215 28.24 2.01 7.71
CA MET A 215 29.00 2.66 8.77
C MET A 215 28.92 1.81 10.03
N ASP A 216 30.07 1.42 10.58
CA ASP A 216 30.11 0.70 11.83
C ASP A 216 29.88 1.67 12.99
N ILE A 217 28.77 1.47 13.69
CA ILE A 217 28.39 2.23 14.88
C ILE A 217 28.34 1.34 16.12
N SER A 218 28.99 0.17 16.08
CA SER A 218 28.98 -0.81 17.18
C SER A 218 29.63 -0.32 18.47
N PHE A 219 30.39 0.79 18.40
CA PHE A 219 30.93 1.48 19.58
C PHE A 219 29.83 2.19 20.41
N ILE A 220 28.68 2.47 19.80
CA ILE A 220 27.47 2.96 20.46
C ILE A 220 26.77 1.71 21.00
N LYS A 221 26.98 1.41 22.29
CA LYS A 221 26.24 0.34 22.95
C LYS A 221 24.78 0.75 23.10
N GLU A 222 23.87 0.01 22.49
CA GLU A 222 22.41 0.09 22.72
C GLU A 222 22.04 -0.39 24.14
#